data_AF-W7D1G5-F1
#
_entry.id   AF-W7D1G5-F1
#
_cell.length_a   1.000
_cell.length_b   1.000
_cell.length_c   1.000
_cell.angle_alpha   90.00
_cell.angle_beta   90.00
_cell.angle_gamma   90.00
#
_symmetry.space_group_name_H-M   'P 1'
#
loop_
_entity.id
_entity.type
_entity.pdbx_description
1 polymer ?
#
loop_
_entity_poly.entity_id
_entity_poly.type
_entity_poly.pdbx_seq_one_letter_code
_entity_poly.pdbx_strand_id
1 'polypeptide(L)' 'MVSTAEKKIDWEKVRSMRESLGISQAFISRRMGYKYSSGYSNLEKGMVRLSAEKAAILAEILHCKQEDFF' A
#
# COMPACT_ATOMS: atom_id res chain seq x y z
N MET A 1 -17.95 -21.65 -10.42
CA MET A 1 -16.49 -21.84 -10.56
C MET A 1 -15.84 -20.49 -10.83
N VAL A 2 -15.27 -19.84 -9.82
CA VAL A 2 -14.00 -19.11 -9.92
C VAL A 2 -13.38 -19.27 -8.54
N SER A 3 -12.31 -20.05 -8.44
CA SER A 3 -11.52 -20.13 -7.22
C SER A 3 -10.83 -18.77 -7.06
N THR A 4 -11.35 -17.92 -6.17
CA THR A 4 -10.68 -16.67 -5.80
C THR A 4 -9.45 -17.05 -5.00
N ALA A 5 -8.35 -17.37 -5.69
CA ALA A 5 -7.04 -17.30 -5.06
C ALA A 5 -6.96 -15.90 -4.46
N GLU A 6 -6.87 -15.80 -3.13
CA GLU A 6 -6.80 -14.53 -2.44
C GLU A 6 -5.62 -13.75 -3.02
N LYS A 7 -5.89 -12.76 -3.87
CA LYS A 7 -4.83 -11.95 -4.47
C LYS A 7 -4.10 -11.28 -3.31
N LYS A 8 -2.86 -11.74 -3.07
CA LYS A 8 -1.99 -11.18 -2.05
C LYS A 8 -1.31 -9.96 -2.64
N ILE A 9 -1.28 -8.87 -1.88
CA ILE A 9 -0.57 -7.65 -2.28
C ILE A 9 0.92 -7.97 -2.43
N ASP A 10 1.49 -7.59 -3.56
CA ASP A 10 2.92 -7.55 -3.81
C ASP A 10 3.51 -6.26 -3.21
N TRP A 11 3.97 -6.37 -1.95
CA TRP A 11 4.56 -5.24 -1.24
C TRP A 11 5.93 -4.83 -1.77
N GLU A 12 6.65 -5.70 -2.48
CA GLU A 12 7.93 -5.34 -3.11
C GLU A 12 7.69 -4.43 -4.31
N LYS A 13 6.66 -4.74 -5.11
CA LYS A 13 6.20 -3.89 -6.21
C LYS A 13 5.69 -2.53 -5.71
N VAL A 14 4.83 -2.52 -4.70
CA VAL A 14 4.32 -1.28 -4.07
C VAL A 14 5.47 -0.42 -3.55
N ARG A 15 6.44 -1.05 -2.88
CA ARG A 15 7.64 -0.37 -2.39
C ARG A 15 8.46 0.25 -3.53
N SER A 16 8.65 -0.48 -4.62
CA SER A 16 9.39 0.00 -5.78
C SER A 16 8.71 1.21 -6.44
N MET A 17 7.38 1.19 -6.56
CA MET A 17 6.60 2.36 -7.04
C MET A 17 6.74 3.56 -6.10
N ARG A 18 6.67 3.32 -4.79
CA ARG A 18 6.86 4.39 -3.80
C ARG A 18 8.25 5.03 -3.91
N GLU A 19 9.29 4.21 -4.03
CA GLU A 19 10.68 4.65 -4.10
C GLU A 19 11.01 5.37 -5.42
N SER A 20 10.44 4.93 -6.55
CA SER A 20 10.59 5.62 -7.84
C SER A 20 9.97 7.02 -7.85
N LEU A 21 8.93 7.25 -7.04
CA LEU A 21 8.32 8.55 -6.83
C LEU A 21 9.03 9.40 -5.77
N GLY A 22 10.09 8.88 -5.12
CA GLY A 22 10.78 9.59 -4.03
C GLY A 22 9.94 9.76 -2.77
N ILE A 23 8.88 8.95 -2.60
CA ILE A 23 7.94 9.08 -1.47
C ILE A 23 8.46 8.29 -0.27
N SER A 24 8.50 8.94 0.90
CA SER A 24 8.86 8.27 2.15
C SER A 24 7.67 7.51 2.76
N GLN A 25 7.94 6.43 3.51
CA GLN A 25 6.92 5.73 4.28
C GLN A 25 6.21 6.65 5.29
N ALA A 26 6.95 7.60 5.88
CA ALA A 26 6.40 8.58 6.82
C ALA A 26 5.37 9.51 6.16
N PHE A 27 5.62 9.91 4.90
CA PHE A 27 4.68 10.71 4.12
C PHE A 27 3.37 9.96 3.90
N ILE A 28 3.44 8.70 3.44
CA ILE A 28 2.24 7.88 3.21
C ILE A 28 1.48 7.65 4.52
N SER A 29 2.19 7.35 5.62
CA SER A 29 1.58 7.20 6.93
C SER A 29 0.74 8.41 7.33
N ARG A 30 1.28 9.62 7.16
CA ARG A 30 0.56 10.88 7.45
C ARG A 30 -0.64 11.08 6.54
N ARG A 31 -0.49 10.83 5.23
CA ARG A 31 -1.60 10.96 4.25
C ARG A 31 -2.73 9.97 4.51
N MET A 32 -2.41 8.79 5.03
CA MET A 32 -3.40 7.77 5.43
C MET A 32 -4.01 7.99 6.82
N GLY A 33 -3.66 9.07 7.51
CA GLY A 33 -4.17 9.39 8.85
C GLY A 33 -3.58 8.54 9.99
N TYR A 34 -2.43 7.88 9.78
CA TYR A 34 -1.77 7.16 10.86
C TYR A 34 -1.08 8.12 11.83
N LYS A 35 -1.20 7.84 13.13
CA LYS A 35 -0.53 8.59 14.20
C LYS A 35 1.00 8.50 14.13
N TYR A 36 1.53 7.37 13.67
CA TYR A 36 2.96 7.08 13.62
C TYR A 36 3.38 6.57 12.24
N SER A 37 4.64 6.79 11.88
CA SER A 37 5.23 6.31 10.61
C SER A 37 5.16 4.80 10.46
N SER A 38 5.16 4.06 11.57
CA SER A 38 5.02 2.60 11.62
C SER A 38 3.71 2.08 11.04
N GLY A 39 2.66 2.91 10.92
CA GLY A 39 1.38 2.51 10.35
C GLY A 39 1.52 1.94 8.94
N TYR A 40 2.14 2.71 8.03
CA TYR A 40 2.40 2.25 6.67
C TYR A 40 3.58 1.26 6.59
N SER A 41 4.62 1.40 7.40
CA SER A 41 5.74 0.43 7.39
C SER A 41 5.29 -1.00 7.75
N ASN A 42 4.27 -1.15 8.60
CA ASN A 42 3.69 -2.45 8.95
C ASN A 42 2.87 -3.06 7.80
N LEU A 43 2.29 -2.21 6.93
CA LEU A 43 1.63 -2.65 5.71
C LEU A 43 2.66 -3.23 4.74
N GLU A 44 3.73 -2.52 4.40
CA GLU A 44 4.78 -3.02 3.49
C GLU A 44 5.49 -4.29 3.98
N LYS A 45 5.51 -4.53 5.30
CA LYS A 45 6.03 -5.77 5.89
C LYS A 45 5.04 -6.93 5.87
N GLY A 46 3.81 -6.70 5.41
CA GLY A 46 2.71 -7.68 5.46
C GLY A 46 2.23 -8.03 6.87
N MET A 47 2.60 -7.23 7.89
CA MET A 47 2.20 -7.47 9.28
C MET A 47 0.77 -7.03 9.56
N VAL A 48 0.24 -6.13 8.74
CA VAL A 48 -1.12 -5.58 8.86
C VAL A 48 -1.83 -5.67 7.51
N ARG A 49 -3.13 -5.94 7.53
CA ARG A 49 -3.96 -5.96 6.33
C ARG A 49 -4.25 -4.55 5.84
N LEU A 50 -4.11 -4.32 4.54
CA LEU A 50 -4.54 -3.09 3.89
C LEU A 50 -6.07 -3.11 3.75
N SER A 51 -6.76 -2.11 4.32
CA SER A 51 -8.20 -1.94 4.11
C SER A 51 -8.49 -1.35 2.73
N ALA A 52 -9.70 -1.57 2.20
CA ALA A 52 -10.10 -1.05 0.88
C ALA A 52 -10.00 0.48 0.79
N GLU A 53 -10.38 1.19 1.86
CA GLU A 53 -10.25 2.65 1.95
C GLU A 53 -8.79 3.10 1.85
N LYS A 54 -7.89 2.45 2.60
CA LYS A 54 -6.46 2.78 2.55
C LYS A 54 -5.81 2.34 1.23
N ALA A 55 -6.33 1.30 0.58
CA ALA A 55 -5.90 0.91 -0.76
C ALA A 55 -6.24 1.98 -1.79
N ALA A 56 -7.41 2.61 -1.70
CA ALA A 56 -7.77 3.74 -2.56
C ALA A 56 -6.82 4.93 -2.35
N ILE A 57 -6.58 5.32 -1.09
CA ILE A 57 -5.65 6.40 -0.75
C ILE A 57 -4.23 6.08 -1.24
N LEU A 58 -3.78 4.83 -1.10
CA LEU A 58 -2.46 4.41 -1.57
C LEU A 58 -2.35 4.53 -3.10
N ALA A 59 -3.40 4.13 -3.82
CA ALA A 59 -3.44 4.17 -5.28
C ALA A 59 -3.38 5.62 -5.78
N GLU A 60 -4.08 6.53 -5.11
CA GLU A 60 -4.01 7.97 -5.38
C GLU A 60 -2.60 8.53 -5.14
N ILE A 61 -1.94 8.14 -4.04
CA ILE A 61 -0.58 8.58 -3.71
C ILE A 61 0.44 8.07 -4.72
N LEU A 62 0.27 6.83 -5.19
CA LEU A 62 1.19 6.17 -6.12
C LEU A 62 0.86 6.42 -7.60
N HIS A 63 -0.18 7.21 -7.88
CA HIS A 63 -0.66 7.49 -9.24
C HIS A 63 -0.92 6.22 -10.06
N CYS A 64 -1.47 5.19 -9.43
CA CYS A 64 -1.75 3.89 -10.05
C CYS A 64 -3.17 3.41 -9.70
N LYS A 65 -3.56 2.23 -10.19
CA LYS A 65 -4.80 1.56 -9.80
C LYS A 65 -4.53 0.57 -8.66
N GLN A 66 -5.57 0.20 -7.90
CA GLN A 66 -5.46 -0.85 -6.88
C GLN A 66 -5.07 -2.22 -7.47
N GLU A 67 -5.45 -2.46 -8.74
CA GLU A 67 -5.07 -3.64 -9.50
C GLU A 67 -3.55 -3.79 -9.63
N ASP A 68 -2.82 -2.68 -9.62
CA ASP A 68 -1.36 -2.67 -9.73
C ASP A 68 -0.67 -3.14 -8.45
N PHE A 69 -1.39 -3.34 -7.35
CA PHE A 69 -0.83 -3.88 -6.10
C PHE A 69 -0.66 -5.40 -6.12
N PHE A 70 -1.22 -6.08 -7.11
CA PHE A 70 -1.22 -7.54 -7.22
C PHE A 70 -0.35 -8.04 -8.39
#